data_AF-A0A2H0MRC7-F1
#
_entry.id   AF-A0A2H0MRC7-F1
#
_cell.length_a   1.000
_cell.length_b   1.000
_cell.length_c   1.000
_cell.angle_alpha   90.00
_cell.angle_beta   90.00
_cell.angle_gamma   90.00
#
_symmetry.space_group_name_H-M   'P 1'
#
loop_
_entity.id
_entity.type
_entity.pdbx_description
1 polymer ?
#
loop_
_entity_poly.entity_id
_entity_poly.type
_entity_poly.pdbx_seq_one_letter_code
_entity_poly.pdbx_strand_id
1 'polypeptide(L)'
;MDTYQIRDCCEEALDISANHGVFAGMSFLIGEKFCAEYQKLRLLSRKLRYLYPANTQNVAGSPLSIRPFQISYSLTIQENYRGIFDRIQFLENTLKHFVEEIENCFLPDDIKEFLNTYPRLEFKNSSGEDYTGSVLQEMTGQDLLSEAEDILIIEDLKRMFFSKSEN
;
A
#
# COMPACT_ATOMS: atom_id res chain seq x y z
N MET A 1 -11.58 5.66 -0.79
CA MET A 1 -11.41 6.44 0.44
C MET A 1 -11.32 7.89 0.03
N ASP A 2 -12.17 8.74 0.60
CA ASP A 2 -12.18 10.18 0.33
C ASP A 2 -11.45 10.94 1.44
N THR A 3 -11.14 12.21 1.22
CA THR A 3 -10.40 13.04 2.19
C THR A 3 -11.09 13.15 3.55
N TYR A 4 -12.42 13.18 3.58
CA TYR A 4 -13.19 13.17 4.83
C TYR A 4 -13.01 11.85 5.60
N GLN A 5 -13.05 10.72 4.89
CA GLN A 5 -12.86 9.40 5.51
C GLN A 5 -11.45 9.23 6.07
N ILE A 6 -10.45 9.86 5.44
CA ILE A 6 -9.07 9.87 5.97
C ILE A 6 -9.04 10.61 7.30
N ARG A 7 -9.68 11.79 7.39
CA ARG A 7 -9.74 12.58 8.63
C ARG A 7 -10.48 11.85 9.73
N ASP A 8 -11.62 11.24 9.42
CA ASP A 8 -12.38 10.45 10.38
C ASP A 8 -11.52 9.31 10.95
N CYS A 9 -10.75 8.61 10.09
CA CYS A 9 -9.81 7.58 10.55
C CYS A 9 -8.68 8.13 11.42
N CYS A 10 -8.17 9.33 11.11
CA CYS A 10 -7.16 10.00 11.92
C CYS A 10 -7.70 10.42 13.30
N GLU A 11 -8.92 10.96 13.37
CA GLU A 11 -9.59 11.30 14.63
C GLU A 11 -9.82 10.04 15.48
N GLU A 12 -10.33 8.97 14.88
CA GLU A 12 -10.51 7.69 15.56
C GLU A 12 -9.18 7.11 16.07
N ALA A 13 -8.10 7.23 15.30
CA ALA A 13 -6.77 6.81 15.72
C ALA A 13 -6.24 7.63 16.91
N LEU A 14 -6.52 8.94 16.95
CA LEU A 14 -6.17 9.79 18.08
C LEU A 14 -6.95 9.38 19.35
N ASP A 15 -8.24 9.09 19.22
CA ASP A 15 -9.05 8.58 20.34
C ASP A 15 -8.56 7.22 20.85
N ILE A 16 -8.17 6.32 19.94
CA ILE A 16 -7.54 5.04 20.31
C ILE A 16 -6.21 5.28 21.01
N SER A 17 -5.41 6.22 20.51
CA SER A 17 -4.10 6.54 21.11
C SER A 17 -4.22 7.11 22.53
N ALA A 18 -5.26 7.89 22.79
CA ALA A 18 -5.52 8.45 24.11
C ALA A 18 -5.89 7.36 25.14
N ASN A 19 -6.59 6.32 24.71
CA ASN A 19 -7.10 5.25 25.57
C ASN A 19 -6.14 4.06 25.71
N HIS A 20 -5.42 3.70 24.64
CA HIS A 20 -4.64 2.47 24.52
C HIS A 20 -3.16 2.71 24.16
N GLY A 21 -2.74 3.97 24.05
CA GLY A 21 -1.37 4.38 23.74
C GLY A 21 -1.10 4.57 22.24
N VAL A 22 -0.05 5.33 21.94
CA VAL A 22 0.33 5.75 20.58
C VAL A 22 0.47 4.57 19.62
N PHE A 23 1.07 3.47 20.08
CA PHE A 23 1.26 2.26 19.28
C PHE A 23 -0.07 1.66 18.80
N ALA A 24 -1.11 1.64 19.65
CA ALA A 24 -2.42 1.11 19.28
C ALA A 24 -3.11 1.97 18.21
N GLY A 25 -3.03 3.30 18.36
CA GLY A 25 -3.53 4.24 17.35
C GLY A 25 -2.82 4.10 16.01
N MET A 26 -1.49 3.92 16.02
CA MET A 26 -0.71 3.69 14.81
C MET A 26 -0.98 2.33 14.18
N SER A 27 -1.20 1.28 14.97
CA SER A 27 -1.57 -0.03 14.45
C SER A 27 -2.88 0.01 13.67
N PHE A 28 -3.89 0.70 14.21
CA PHE A 28 -5.15 0.92 13.51
C PHE A 28 -4.95 1.77 12.24
N LEU A 29 -4.30 2.92 12.36
CA LEU A 29 -4.20 3.88 11.26
C LEU A 29 -3.30 3.38 10.13
N ILE A 30 -2.06 3.00 10.46
CA ILE A 30 -1.05 2.57 9.50
C ILE A 30 -1.25 1.09 9.16
N GLY A 31 -1.35 0.24 10.20
CA GLY A 31 -1.37 -1.21 10.05
C GLY A 31 -2.66 -1.74 9.41
N GLU A 32 -3.81 -1.12 9.67
CA GLU A 32 -5.09 -1.57 9.11
C GLU A 32 -5.54 -0.68 7.95
N LYS A 33 -5.81 0.62 8.20
CA LYS A 33 -6.47 1.49 7.21
C LYS A 33 -5.56 1.85 6.05
N PHE A 34 -4.38 2.38 6.33
CA PHE A 34 -3.43 2.81 5.30
C PHE A 34 -2.93 1.62 4.47
N CYS A 35 -2.54 0.53 5.13
CA CYS A 35 -2.09 -0.67 4.44
C CYS A 35 -3.16 -1.28 3.53
N ALA A 36 -4.44 -1.24 3.91
CA ALA A 36 -5.53 -1.72 3.06
C ALA A 36 -5.63 -0.93 1.74
N GLU A 37 -5.47 0.40 1.77
CA GLU A 37 -5.44 1.22 0.55
C GLU A 37 -4.15 1.00 -0.25
N TYR A 38 -3.00 0.88 0.43
CA TYR A 38 -1.71 0.58 -0.22
C TYR A 38 -1.75 -0.75 -0.98
N GLN A 39 -2.38 -1.77 -0.38
CA GLN A 39 -2.58 -3.06 -1.01
C GLN A 39 -3.39 -2.98 -2.30
N LYS A 40 -4.47 -2.18 -2.32
CA LYS A 40 -5.29 -1.97 -3.53
C LYS A 40 -4.44 -1.39 -4.66
N LEU A 41 -3.63 -0.37 -4.35
CA LEU A 41 -2.70 0.22 -5.31
C LEU A 41 -1.68 -0.81 -5.81
N ARG A 42 -1.06 -1.55 -4.89
CA ARG A 42 -0.02 -2.56 -5.20
C ARG A 42 -0.57 -3.66 -6.10
N LEU A 43 -1.79 -4.14 -5.84
CA LEU A 43 -2.44 -5.19 -6.62
C LEU A 43 -2.84 -4.69 -8.02
N LEU A 44 -3.37 -3.47 -8.14
CA LEU A 44 -3.68 -2.87 -9.44
C LEU A 44 -2.40 -2.62 -10.26
N SER A 45 -1.35 -2.12 -9.63
CA SER A 45 -0.06 -1.87 -10.27
C SER A 45 0.59 -3.17 -10.75
N ARG A 46 0.53 -4.25 -9.95
CA ARG A 46 1.00 -5.58 -10.34
C ARG A 46 0.19 -6.15 -11.51
N LYS A 47 -1.14 -6.04 -11.47
CA LYS A 47 -2.00 -6.45 -12.59
C LYS A 47 -1.63 -5.71 -13.87
N LEU A 48 -1.45 -4.39 -13.80
CA LEU A 48 -1.06 -3.59 -14.94
C LEU A 48 0.32 -4.00 -15.47
N ARG A 49 1.32 -4.15 -14.60
CA ARG A 49 2.66 -4.59 -14.98
C ARG A 49 2.68 -6.00 -15.60
N TYR A 50 1.80 -6.89 -15.16
CA TYR A 50 1.64 -8.21 -15.75
C TYR A 50 1.05 -8.13 -17.16
N LEU A 51 0.00 -7.33 -17.35
CA LEU A 51 -0.64 -7.13 -18.65
C LEU A 51 0.24 -6.33 -19.61
N TYR A 52 1.10 -5.45 -19.08
CA TYR A 52 1.99 -4.60 -19.83
C TYR A 52 3.40 -4.55 -19.20
N PRO A 53 4.28 -5.49 -19.59
CA PRO A 53 5.67 -5.45 -19.17
C PRO A 53 6.39 -4.30 -19.88
N ALA A 54 7.00 -3.39 -19.10
CA ALA A 54 7.78 -2.26 -19.62
C ALA A 54 8.91 -2.68 -20.60
N ASN A 55 9.34 -3.95 -20.56
CA ASN A 55 10.39 -4.51 -21.42
C ASN A 55 9.96 -4.88 -22.85
N THR A 56 8.70 -4.69 -23.24
CA THR A 56 8.27 -4.96 -24.63
C THR A 56 8.88 -3.98 -25.65
N GLN A 57 9.47 -2.87 -25.20
CA GLN A 57 10.05 -1.84 -26.07
C GLN A 57 11.43 -2.19 -26.65
N ASN A 58 12.13 -3.23 -26.14
CA ASN A 58 13.52 -3.52 -26.51
C ASN A 58 13.75 -4.92 -27.09
N VAL A 59 12.78 -5.49 -27.79
CA VAL A 59 13.01 -6.73 -28.55
C VAL A 59 13.34 -6.36 -29.99
N ALA A 60 14.64 -6.25 -30.28
CA ALA A 60 15.14 -6.09 -31.65
C ALA A 60 14.59 -7.23 -32.53
N GLY A 61 13.71 -6.89 -33.48
CA GLY A 61 13.06 -7.84 -34.38
C GLY A 61 11.55 -8.07 -34.16
N SER A 62 10.93 -7.48 -33.14
CA SER A 62 9.47 -7.52 -32.97
C SER A 62 8.76 -6.53 -33.92
N PRO A 63 7.62 -6.88 -34.56
CA PRO A 63 6.82 -5.94 -35.36
C PRO A 63 6.32 -4.72 -34.58
N LEU A 64 6.40 -4.77 -33.24
CA LEU A 64 6.18 -3.65 -32.32
C LEU A 64 7.36 -2.64 -32.27
N SER A 65 8.47 -2.84 -33.00
CA SER A 65 9.54 -1.83 -33.11
C SER A 65 9.22 -0.73 -34.13
N ILE A 66 8.19 -0.96 -34.96
CA ILE A 66 7.78 -0.06 -36.04
C ILE A 66 6.89 1.04 -35.43
N ARG A 67 7.34 2.30 -35.52
CA ARG A 67 6.69 3.49 -34.90
C ARG A 67 5.16 3.57 -35.05
N PRO A 68 4.54 3.40 -36.23
CA PRO A 68 3.09 3.45 -36.35
C PRO A 68 2.36 2.33 -35.58
N PHE A 69 2.95 1.12 -35.50
CA PHE A 69 2.40 0.03 -34.70
C PHE A 69 2.52 0.33 -33.21
N GLN A 70 3.61 0.93 -32.75
CA GLN A 70 3.76 1.40 -31.36
C GLN A 70 2.68 2.41 -30.98
N ILE A 71 2.42 3.39 -31.86
CA ILE A 71 1.42 4.42 -31.63
C ILE A 71 0.02 3.80 -31.61
N SER A 72 -0.31 2.93 -32.57
CA SER A 72 -1.62 2.24 -32.59
C SER A 72 -1.83 1.36 -31.35
N TYR A 73 -0.78 0.68 -30.90
CA TYR A 73 -0.79 -0.18 -29.74
C TYR A 73 -0.90 0.63 -28.44
N SER A 74 -0.16 1.74 -28.31
CA SER A 74 -0.26 2.63 -27.15
C SER A 74 -1.63 3.29 -27.05
N LEU A 75 -2.22 3.73 -28.18
CA LEU A 75 -3.57 4.27 -28.23
C LEU A 75 -4.61 3.20 -27.82
N THR A 76 -4.50 1.99 -28.33
CA THR A 76 -5.40 0.88 -27.98
C THR A 76 -5.31 0.54 -26.48
N ILE A 77 -4.10 0.55 -25.91
CA ILE A 77 -3.91 0.35 -24.47
C ILE A 77 -4.53 1.51 -23.69
N GLN A 78 -4.23 2.74 -24.10
CA GLN A 78 -4.74 3.93 -23.45
C GLN A 78 -6.28 3.92 -23.42
N GLU A 79 -6.93 3.55 -24.51
CA GLU A 79 -8.39 3.47 -24.58
C GLU A 79 -8.97 2.36 -23.68
N ASN A 80 -8.38 1.16 -23.69
CA ASN A 80 -8.91 0.01 -22.95
C ASN A 80 -8.60 0.05 -21.45
N TYR A 81 -7.47 0.65 -21.06
CA TYR A 81 -6.98 0.65 -19.68
C TYR A 81 -7.03 2.02 -19.01
N ARG A 82 -7.59 3.05 -19.68
CA ARG A 82 -7.72 4.42 -19.15
C ARG A 82 -8.25 4.44 -17.72
N GLY A 83 -9.36 3.74 -17.48
CA GLY A 83 -10.00 3.71 -16.16
C GLY A 83 -9.13 3.07 -15.08
N ILE A 84 -8.23 2.15 -15.44
CA ILE A 84 -7.29 1.54 -14.49
C ILE A 84 -6.14 2.52 -14.19
N PHE A 85 -5.63 3.24 -15.19
CA PHE A 85 -4.64 4.30 -14.96
C PHE A 85 -5.21 5.42 -14.10
N ASP A 86 -6.42 5.90 -14.39
CA ASP A 86 -7.11 6.91 -13.61
C ASP A 86 -7.31 6.45 -12.16
N ARG A 87 -7.64 5.16 -11.96
CA ARG A 87 -7.80 4.57 -10.62
C ARG A 87 -6.48 4.46 -9.85
N ILE A 88 -5.39 4.09 -10.52
CA ILE A 88 -4.05 4.06 -9.93
C ILE A 88 -3.66 5.47 -9.49
N GLN A 89 -3.79 6.46 -10.38
CA GLN A 89 -3.47 7.85 -10.07
C GLN A 89 -4.32 8.40 -8.91
N PHE A 90 -5.61 8.06 -8.88
CA PHE A 90 -6.49 8.42 -7.76
C PHE A 90 -5.98 7.81 -6.45
N LEU A 91 -5.67 6.51 -6.43
CA LEU A 91 -5.17 5.82 -5.22
C LEU A 91 -3.82 6.35 -4.76
N GLU A 92 -2.90 6.67 -5.68
CA GLU A 92 -1.62 7.32 -5.34
C GLU A 92 -1.83 8.67 -4.67
N ASN A 93 -2.75 9.49 -5.17
CA ASN A 93 -3.08 10.78 -4.57
C ASN A 93 -3.75 10.61 -3.21
N THR A 94 -4.68 9.65 -3.07
CA THR A 94 -5.30 9.30 -1.79
C THR A 94 -4.24 8.91 -0.76
N LEU A 95 -3.28 8.05 -1.12
CA LEU A 95 -2.22 7.62 -0.21
C LEU A 95 -1.30 8.77 0.19
N LYS A 96 -0.96 9.68 -0.73
CA LYS A 96 -0.18 10.88 -0.40
C LYS A 96 -0.89 11.76 0.62
N HIS A 97 -2.17 12.03 0.41
CA HIS A 97 -2.97 12.79 1.38
C HIS A 97 -3.10 12.07 2.71
N PHE A 98 -3.20 10.74 2.69
CA PHE A 98 -3.25 9.95 3.91
C PHE A 98 -1.93 10.06 4.70
N VAL A 99 -0.78 9.99 4.03
CA VAL A 99 0.53 10.23 4.67
C VAL A 99 0.58 11.62 5.31
N GLU A 100 0.14 12.67 4.60
CA GLU A 100 0.13 14.04 5.12
C GLU A 100 -0.75 14.17 6.37
N GLU A 101 -1.94 13.58 6.37
CA GLU A 101 -2.83 13.61 7.55
C GLU A 101 -2.27 12.78 8.72
N ILE A 102 -1.59 11.66 8.45
CA ILE A 102 -0.89 10.87 9.48
C ILE A 102 0.26 11.67 10.12
N GLU A 103 1.08 12.33 9.30
CA GLU A 103 2.18 13.20 9.75
C GLU A 103 1.67 14.40 10.57
N ASN A 104 0.44 14.86 10.32
CA ASN A 104 -0.19 15.92 11.13
C ASN A 104 -0.72 15.42 12.48
N CYS A 105 -1.10 14.14 12.56
CA CYS A 105 -1.72 13.57 13.77
C CYS A 105 -0.70 12.98 14.74
N PHE A 106 0.41 12.44 14.23
CA PHE A 106 1.42 11.74 15.03
C PHE A 106 2.82 12.29 14.80
N LEU A 107 3.68 12.20 15.84
CA LEU A 107 5.06 12.65 15.73
C LEU A 107 5.84 11.76 14.75
N PRO A 108 6.75 12.34 13.94
CA PRO A 108 7.54 11.58 12.98
C PRO A 108 8.44 10.53 13.64
N ASP A 109 8.91 10.80 14.87
CA ASP A 109 9.71 9.86 15.66
C ASP A 109 8.87 8.64 16.09
N ASP A 110 7.61 8.85 16.50
CA ASP A 110 6.70 7.77 16.87
C ASP A 110 6.39 6.89 15.65
N ILE A 111 6.17 7.49 14.47
CA ILE A 111 5.92 6.77 13.22
C ILE A 111 7.15 5.92 12.85
N LYS A 112 8.35 6.48 13.02
CA LYS A 112 9.61 5.78 12.77
C LYS A 112 9.83 4.63 13.75
N GLU A 113 9.56 4.83 15.03
CA GLU A 113 9.66 3.79 16.05
C GLU A 113 8.68 2.65 15.75
N PHE A 114 7.43 2.99 15.45
CA PHE A 114 6.40 2.04 15.05
C PHE A 114 6.83 1.23 13.82
N LEU A 115 7.24 1.86 12.73
CA LEU A 115 7.68 1.14 11.52
C LEU A 115 8.94 0.29 11.74
N ASN A 116 9.80 0.66 12.70
CA ASN A 116 11.00 -0.11 13.05
C ASN A 116 10.70 -1.35 13.89
N THR A 117 9.57 -1.41 14.56
CA THR A 117 9.12 -2.61 15.29
C THR A 117 8.58 -3.71 14.38
N TYR A 118 8.49 -3.48 13.06
CA TYR A 118 7.90 -4.39 12.07
C TYR A 118 6.52 -4.93 12.50
N PRO A 119 5.53 -4.02 12.67
CA PRO A 119 4.20 -4.40 13.16
C PRO A 119 3.52 -5.36 12.18
N ARG A 120 2.82 -6.36 12.71
CA ARG A 120 1.98 -7.23 11.90
C ARG A 120 0.84 -6.42 11.32
N LEU A 121 0.59 -6.60 10.02
CA LEU A 121 -0.39 -5.81 9.31
C LEU A 121 -1.73 -6.57 9.29
N GLU A 122 -2.62 -6.20 10.20
CA GLU A 122 -3.87 -6.92 10.46
C GLU A 122 -4.94 -6.76 9.36
N PHE A 123 -4.69 -5.93 8.33
CA PHE A 123 -5.64 -5.75 7.22
C PHE A 123 -5.95 -7.05 6.44
N LYS A 124 -5.13 -8.11 6.59
CA LYS A 124 -5.32 -9.40 5.94
C LYS A 124 -6.41 -10.25 6.61
N ASN A 125 -6.75 -9.99 7.87
CA ASN A 125 -7.63 -10.83 8.68
C ASN A 125 -9.11 -10.40 8.59
N SER A 126 -9.63 -10.20 7.38
CA SER A 126 -11.08 -10.01 7.16
C SER A 126 -11.88 -11.33 7.11
N SER A 127 -11.22 -12.47 7.33
CA SER A 127 -11.89 -13.70 7.74
C SER A 127 -11.81 -13.80 9.26
N GLY A 128 -12.91 -13.43 9.94
CA GLY A 128 -13.01 -13.50 11.39
C GLY A 128 -12.63 -14.88 11.90
N GLU A 129 -11.48 -14.95 12.55
CA GLU A 129 -11.18 -15.98 13.53
C GLU A 129 -10.68 -15.26 14.77
N ASP A 130 -11.50 -15.35 15.81
CA ASP A 130 -11.26 -14.79 17.12
C ASP A 130 -9.86 -15.18 17.62
N TYR A 131 -9.08 -14.18 18.05
CA TYR A 131 -7.85 -14.38 18.79
C TYR A 131 -8.16 -14.97 20.17
N THR A 132 -8.43 -16.27 20.24
CA THR A 132 -8.34 -17.04 21.48
C THR A 132 -6.99 -17.73 21.55
N GLY A 133 -6.08 -17.15 22.32
CA GLY A 133 -5.11 -17.85 23.16
C GLY A 133 -4.26 -18.97 22.54
N SER A 134 -2.98 -18.66 22.32
CA SER A 134 -1.83 -19.53 22.61
C SER A 134 -2.05 -21.04 22.48
N VAL A 135 -1.90 -21.57 21.27
CA VAL A 135 -1.38 -22.92 21.06
C VAL A 135 -0.34 -22.81 19.95
N LEU A 136 0.77 -23.53 20.11
CA LEU A 136 1.84 -23.69 19.11
C LEU A 136 1.24 -24.18 17.79
N GLN A 137 0.72 -23.26 16.99
CA GLN A 137 0.27 -23.53 15.64
C GLN A 137 1.54 -23.71 14.83
N GLU A 138 1.71 -24.90 14.25
CA GLU A 138 2.80 -25.15 13.32
C GLU A 138 2.76 -24.05 12.26
N MET A 139 3.82 -23.23 12.22
CA MET A 139 3.92 -22.11 11.28
C MET A 139 3.76 -22.69 9.87
N THR A 140 2.64 -22.39 9.24
CA THR A 140 2.35 -22.90 7.90
C THR A 140 3.20 -22.12 6.91
N GLY A 141 3.55 -22.71 5.76
CA GLY A 141 4.27 -21.96 4.71
C GLY A 141 3.55 -20.67 4.27
N GLN A 142 2.22 -20.60 4.47
CA GLN A 142 1.41 -19.40 4.24
C GLN A 142 1.68 -18.30 5.27
N ASP A 143 1.93 -18.65 6.53
CA ASP A 143 2.24 -17.70 7.61
C ASP A 143 3.61 -17.05 7.38
N LEU A 144 4.59 -17.86 6.96
CA LEU A 144 5.93 -17.39 6.59
C LEU A 144 5.91 -16.46 5.38
N LEU A 145 5.11 -16.79 4.35
CA LEU A 145 4.94 -15.94 3.19
C LEU A 145 4.22 -14.63 3.54
N SER A 146 3.19 -14.70 4.40
CA SER A 146 2.49 -13.51 4.86
C SER A 146 3.41 -12.58 5.65
N GLU A 147 4.29 -13.13 6.49
CA GLU A 147 5.33 -12.37 7.20
C GLU A 147 6.32 -11.70 6.24
N ALA A 148 6.85 -12.46 5.29
CA ALA A 148 7.75 -11.91 4.28
C ALA A 148 7.08 -10.78 3.48
N GLU A 149 5.79 -10.91 3.17
CA GLU A 149 5.02 -9.85 2.54
C GLU A 149 4.84 -8.63 3.43
N ASP A 150 4.57 -8.81 4.72
CA ASP A 150 4.42 -7.71 5.68
C ASP A 150 5.73 -6.93 5.80
N ILE A 151 6.87 -7.62 5.89
CA ILE A 151 8.20 -7.01 5.91
C ILE A 151 8.43 -6.16 4.66
N LEU A 152 8.15 -6.70 3.47
CA LEU A 152 8.30 -5.98 2.22
C LEU A 152 7.36 -4.77 2.13
N ILE A 153 6.14 -4.89 2.66
CA ILE A 153 5.21 -3.77 2.72
C ILE A 153 5.77 -2.69 3.64
N ILE A 154 6.22 -3.03 4.84
CA ILE A 154 6.76 -2.08 5.82
C ILE A 154 7.98 -1.34 5.25
N GLU A 155 8.86 -2.02 4.52
CA GLU A 155 9.97 -1.36 3.81
C GLU A 155 9.47 -0.37 2.74
N ASP A 156 8.45 -0.74 1.96
CA ASP A 156 7.83 0.17 1.00
C ASP A 156 7.19 1.38 1.72
N LEU A 157 6.53 1.18 2.87
CA LEU A 157 5.93 2.26 3.65
C LEU A 157 7.01 3.19 4.22
N LYS A 158 8.10 2.64 4.78
CA LYS A 158 9.24 3.45 5.24
C LYS A 158 9.74 4.36 4.13
N ARG A 159 9.78 3.87 2.89
CA ARG A 159 10.11 4.71 1.73
C ARG A 159 9.08 5.81 1.51
N MET A 160 7.79 5.52 1.61
CA MET A 160 6.73 6.52 1.43
C MET A 160 6.77 7.63 2.49
N PHE A 161 7.03 7.31 3.75
CA PHE A 161 7.12 8.29 4.84
C PHE A 161 8.46 9.03 4.86
N PHE A 162 9.59 8.34 4.64
CA PHE A 162 10.92 8.93 4.87
C PHE A 162 11.66 9.40 3.60
N SER A 163 11.20 9.06 2.39
CA SER A 163 11.80 9.57 1.14
C SER A 163 11.56 11.06 0.88
N LYS A 164 10.74 11.76 1.67
CA LYS A 164 10.64 13.22 1.62
C LYS A 164 11.84 13.96 2.27
N SER A 165 12.74 13.26 2.98
CA SER A 165 13.86 13.88 3.72
C SER A 165 15.16 14.09 2.92
N GLU A 166 15.21 13.72 1.64
CA GLU A 166 16.40 13.85 0.77
C GLU A 166 16.25 14.88 -0.37
N ASN A 167 15.45 15.95 -0.20
CA ASN A 167 15.47 17.12 -1.09
C ASN A 167 15.54 18.44 -0.31
#